data_AF-M0AGW8-F1
#
_entry.id   AF-M0AGW8-F1
#
_cell.length_a   1.000
_cell.length_b   1.000
_cell.length_c   1.000
_cell.angle_alpha   90.00
_cell.angle_beta   90.00
_cell.angle_gamma   90.00
#
_symmetry.space_group_name_H-M   'P 1'
#
loop_
_entity.id
_entity.type
_entity.pdbx_description
1 polymer ?
#
loop_
_entity_poly.entity_id
_entity_poly.type
_entity_poly.pdbx_seq_one_letter_code
_entity_poly.pdbx_strand_id
1 'polypeptide(L)' 'MSTLCANCGDDSLPVQWCHVYLSTDEVVEVELCEGCRYRFVTAEWVEAVV' A
#
# COMPACT_ATOMS: atom_id res chain seq x y z
N MET A 1 14.24 12.29 3.92
CA MET A 1 13.65 11.15 4.65
C MET A 1 13.63 10.01 3.66
N SER A 2 14.23 8.86 3.99
CA SER A 2 14.08 7.65 3.18
C SER A 2 12.67 7.14 3.47
N THR A 3 11.79 7.19 2.47
CA THR A 3 10.39 6.75 2.58
C THR A 3 10.36 5.29 2.15
N LEU A 4 10.25 4.41 3.14
CA LEU A 4 10.31 2.96 2.98
C LEU A 4 8.94 2.44 2.53
N CYS A 5 8.90 1.58 1.51
CA CYS A 5 7.65 0.92 1.16
C CYS A 5 7.19 0.00 2.32
N ALA A 6 6.00 0.25 2.87
CA ALA A 6 5.47 -0.49 4.01
C ALA A 6 5.27 -1.99 3.71
N ASN A 7 5.12 -2.37 2.44
CA ASN A 7 4.91 -3.76 2.04
C ASN A 7 6.22 -4.52 1.75
N CYS A 8 7.11 -3.97 0.92
CA CYS A 8 8.32 -4.68 0.49
C CYS A 8 9.61 -4.24 1.21
N GLY A 9 9.55 -3.16 2.00
CA GLY A 9 10.72 -2.63 2.70
C GLY A 9 11.80 -2.07 1.76
N ASP A 10 11.44 -1.71 0.53
CA ASP A 10 12.35 -1.09 -0.43
C ASP A 10 12.31 0.43 -0.26
N ASP A 11 13.47 1.05 -0.09
CA ASP A 11 13.65 2.49 0.05
C ASP A 11 14.28 3.16 -1.18
N SER A 12 14.57 2.38 -2.22
CA SER A 12 15.08 2.87 -3.51
C SER A 12 13.97 3.28 -4.48
N LEU A 13 12.74 2.87 -4.21
CA LEU A 13 11.58 3.15 -5.03
C LEU A 13 10.79 4.36 -4.50
N PRO A 14 10.22 5.19 -5.40
CA PRO A 14 9.31 6.24 -4.97
C PRO A 14 8.08 5.59 -4.33
N VAL A 15 7.70 6.09 -3.15
CA VAL A 15 6.48 5.68 -2.45
C VAL A 15 5.56 6.87 -2.30
N GLN A 16 4.28 6.57 -2.22
CA GLN A 16 3.21 7.54 -2.00
C GLN A 16 2.27 7.03 -0.93
N TRP A 17 1.62 7.95 -0.23
CA TRP A 17 0.53 7.64 0.68
C TRP A 17 -0.65 7.08 -0.10
N CYS A 18 -1.13 5.92 0.34
CA CYS A 18 -2.30 5.25 -0.22
C CYS A 18 -3.31 4.96 0.90
N HIS A 19 -4.59 5.02 0.53
CA HIS A 19 -5.69 4.55 1.36
C HIS A 19 -6.05 3.13 0.97
N VAL A 20 -5.83 2.19 1.88
CA VAL A 20 -6.19 0.78 1.70
C VAL A 20 -7.51 0.53 2.40
N TYR A 21 -8.53 0.24 1.60
CA TYR A 21 -9.86 -0.18 2.07
C TYR A 21 -9.83 -1.68 2.29
N LEU A 22 -10.10 -2.09 3.52
CA LEU A 22 -10.14 -3.49 3.93
C LEU A 22 -11.57 -4.01 3.84
N SER A 23 -11.73 -5.33 3.67
CA SER A 23 -13.04 -5.99 3.68
C SER A 23 -13.78 -5.89 5.02
N THR A 24 -13.13 -5.36 6.05
CA THR A 24 -13.68 -5.08 7.38
C THR A 24 -14.33 -3.69 7.48
N ASP A 25 -14.41 -2.94 6.36
CA ASP A 25 -14.84 -1.52 6.31
C ASP A 25 -13.86 -0.57 7.04
N GLU A 26 -12.65 -1.07 7.32
CA GLU A 26 -11.55 -0.28 7.88
C GLU A 26 -10.70 0.33 6.77
N VAL A 27 -10.15 1.51 7.03
CA VAL A 27 -9.24 2.20 6.12
C VAL A 27 -7.89 2.39 6.81
N VAL A 28 -6.83 1.95 6.14
CA VAL A 28 -5.45 2.10 6.62
C VAL A 28 -4.66 2.97 5.67
N GLU A 29 -3.93 3.93 6.22
CA GLU A 29 -3.01 4.79 5.47
C GLU A 29 -1.60 4.19 5.52
N VAL A 30 -1.04 3.87 4.35
CA VAL A 30 0.30 3.30 4.23
C VAL A 30 1.07 3.91 3.06
N GLU A 31 2.39 4.02 3.21
CA GLU A 31 3.27 4.40 2.11
C GLU A 31 3.61 3.17 1.26
N LEU A 32 3.20 3.17 -0.01
CA LEU A 32 3.43 2.06 -0.94
C LEU A 32 4.16 2.54 -2.19
N CYS A 33 5.10 1.70 -2.67
CA CYS A 33 5.65 1.86 -4.01
C CYS A 33 4.61 1.44 -5.07
N GLU A 34 4.77 1.93 -6.30
CA GLU A 34 3.83 1.64 -7.40
C GLU A 34 3.60 0.13 -7.60
N GLY A 35 4.66 -0.68 -7.57
CA GLY A 35 4.53 -2.14 -7.71
C GLY A 35 3.76 -2.79 -6.57
N CYS A 36 3.94 -2.31 -5.34
CA CYS A 36 3.22 -2.83 -4.19
C CYS A 36 1.77 -2.38 -4.16
N ARG A 37 1.45 -1.18 -4.66
CA ARG A 37 0.07 -0.70 -4.82
C ARG A 37 -0.75 -1.67 -5.66
N TYR A 38 -0.24 -2.09 -6.82
CA TYR A 38 -0.93 -3.05 -7.69
C TYR A 38 -1.00 -4.46 -7.11
N ARG A 39 0.01 -4.89 -6.33
CA ARG A 39 -0.01 -6.19 -5.64
C ARG A 39 -0.97 -6.22 -4.45
N PHE A 40 -1.10 -5.11 -3.71
CA PHE A 40 -1.97 -5.04 -2.53
C PHE A 40 -3.44 -5.31 -2.90
N VAL A 41 -3.87 -4.86 -4.09
CA VAL A 41 -5.21 -5.10 -4.64
C VAL A 41 -5.49 -6.60 -4.91
N THR A 42 -4.48 -7.47 -4.87
CA THR A 42 -4.66 -8.92 -5.09
C THR A 42 -4.89 -9.72 -3.80
N ALA A 43 -4.78 -9.08 -2.64
CA ALA A 43 -5.07 -9.73 -1.37
C ALA A 43 -6.59 -9.80 -1.14
N GLU A 44 -7.12 -10.97 -0.76
CA GLU A 44 -8.57 -11.19 -0.59
C GLU A 44 -9.23 -10.30 0.48
N TRP A 45 -8.43 -9.73 1.38
CA TRP A 45 -8.87 -8.85 2.45
C TRP A 45 -8.79 -7.35 2.08
N VAL A 46 -8.34 -7.01 0.86
CA VAL A 46 -8.26 -5.65 0.33
C VAL A 46 -9.34 -5.44 -0.71
N GLU A 47 -10.20 -4.44 -0.50
CA GLU A 47 -11.24 -4.07 -1.46
C GLU A 47 -10.74 -3.06 -2.49
N ALA A 48 -9.96 -2.07 -2.05
CA ALA A 48 -9.42 -1.03 -2.92
C ALA A 48 -8.15 -0.39 -2.36
N VAL A 49 -7.33 0.15 -3.25
CA VAL A 49 -6.18 0.99 -2.90
C VAL A 49 -6.27 2.28 -3.71
N VAL A 50 -6.51 3.39 -3.03
CA VAL A 50 -6.64 4.73 -3.65
C VAL A 50 -5.36 5.52 -3.44
#